data_AF-A0A2D5R947-F1
#
_entry.id   AF-A0A2D5R947-F1
#
_cell.length_a   1.000
_cell.length_b   1.000
_cell.length_c   1.000
_cell.angle_alpha   90.00
_cell.angle_beta   90.00
_cell.angle_gamma   90.00
#
_symmetry.space_group_name_H-M   'P 1'
#
loop_
_entity.id
_entity.type
_entity.pdbx_description
1 polymer ?
#
loop_
_entity_poly.entity_id
_entity_poly.type
_entity_poly.pdbx_seq_one_letter_code
_entity_poly.pdbx_strand_id
1 'polypeptide(L)'
;MLYPNNRIVSLSVALGCGALLLVAVLYFQEYLGLEPCYLCITQRVFVAIVGIIFLFAAIHNPNPRGQKIYAGLGLLGAVGGSYFSAKQLWLQNLPEDNIPTCGPPVDYLFDVFPASEVITMLIRGDGN
;
A
#
# COMPACT_ATOMS: atom_id res chain seq x y z
N MET A 1 2.26 -15.58 30.69
CA MET A 1 2.08 -15.16 29.28
C MET A 1 3.40 -14.56 28.79
N LEU A 2 4.09 -15.24 27.87
CA LEU A 2 5.34 -14.76 27.30
C LEU A 2 4.98 -13.87 26.10
N TYR A 3 4.98 -12.55 26.28
CA TYR A 3 4.74 -11.64 25.15
C TYR A 3 5.96 -11.66 24.22
N PRO A 4 5.78 -11.83 22.90
CA PRO A 4 6.89 -11.81 21.95
C PRO A 4 7.61 -10.46 22.00
N ASN A 5 8.93 -10.48 21.84
CA ASN A 5 9.75 -9.27 21.84
C ASN A 5 9.29 -8.31 20.73
N ASN A 6 9.14 -7.02 21.03
CA ASN A 6 8.69 -6.01 20.07
C ASN A 6 9.53 -5.99 18.79
N ARG A 7 10.83 -6.27 18.89
CA ARG A 7 11.70 -6.41 17.72
C ARG A 7 11.24 -7.50 16.75
N ILE A 8 10.83 -8.66 17.28
CA ILE A 8 10.34 -9.79 16.49
C ILE A 8 9.00 -9.43 15.85
N VAL A 9 8.11 -8.78 16.61
CA VAL A 9 6.82 -8.31 16.08
C VAL A 9 7.04 -7.33 14.93
N SER A 10 7.85 -6.30 15.11
CA SER A 10 8.16 -5.34 14.04
C SER A 10 8.79 -5.99 12.81
N LEU A 11 9.71 -6.94 13.00
CA LEU A 11 10.33 -7.65 11.90
C LEU A 11 9.33 -8.54 11.15
N SER A 12 8.42 -9.21 11.87
CA SER A 12 7.37 -10.01 11.25
C SER A 12 6.41 -9.18 10.39
N VAL A 13 6.08 -7.95 10.84
CA VAL A 13 5.25 -7.02 10.06
C VAL A 13 6.00 -6.58 8.80
N ALA A 14 7.27 -6.19 8.93
CA ALA A 14 8.08 -5.76 7.79
C ALA A 14 8.21 -6.87 6.72
N LEU A 15 8.48 -8.10 7.14
CA LEU A 15 8.53 -9.25 6.24
C LEU A 15 7.17 -9.56 5.61
N GLY A 16 6.09 -9.46 6.38
CA GLY A 16 4.73 -9.63 5.87
C GLY A 16 4.39 -8.62 4.76
N CYS A 17 4.68 -7.34 4.98
CA CYS A 17 4.51 -6.30 3.94
C CYS A 17 5.34 -6.59 2.70
N GLY A 18 6.62 -6.99 2.87
CA GLY A 18 7.49 -7.37 1.75
C GLY A 18 6.95 -8.56 0.96
N ALA A 19 6.48 -9.60 1.65
CA ALA A 19 5.89 -10.78 1.01
C ALA A 19 4.61 -10.43 0.22
N LEU A 20 3.73 -9.59 0.77
CA LEU A 20 2.53 -9.12 0.06
C LEU A 20 2.88 -8.35 -1.23
N LEU A 21 3.91 -7.50 -1.18
CA LEU A 21 4.38 -6.77 -2.36
C LEU A 21 4.98 -7.70 -3.42
N LEU A 22 5.76 -8.70 -3.00
CA LEU A 22 6.31 -9.72 -3.91
C LEU A 22 5.19 -10.51 -4.60
N VAL A 23 4.18 -10.95 -3.85
CA VAL A 23 3.00 -11.62 -4.43
C VAL A 23 2.29 -10.69 -5.42
N ALA A 24 2.15 -9.40 -5.09
CA ALA A 24 1.49 -8.44 -5.96
C ALA A 24 2.18 -8.25 -7.31
N VAL A 25 3.51 -8.33 -7.35
CA VAL A 25 4.28 -8.20 -8.59
C VAL A 25 4.44 -9.55 -9.29
N LEU A 26 5.05 -10.53 -8.63
CA LEU A 26 5.44 -11.79 -9.27
C LEU A 26 4.23 -12.64 -9.67
N TYR A 27 3.16 -12.62 -8.87
CA TYR A 27 1.98 -13.45 -9.12
C TYR A 27 0.88 -12.67 -9.86
N PHE A 28 0.41 -11.55 -9.30
CA PHE A 28 -0.71 -10.83 -9.94
C PHE A 28 -0.29 -10.11 -11.22
N GLN A 29 0.85 -9.42 -11.23
CA GLN A 29 1.25 -8.63 -12.38
C GLN A 29 1.98 -9.46 -13.44
N GLU A 30 3.04 -10.19 -13.08
CA GLU A 30 3.86 -10.92 -14.05
C GLU A 30 3.23 -12.26 -14.48
N TYR A 31 2.77 -13.08 -13.53
CA TYR A 31 2.24 -14.41 -13.86
C TYR A 31 0.81 -14.37 -14.41
N LEU A 32 -0.08 -13.57 -13.82
CA LEU A 32 -1.47 -13.43 -14.29
C LEU A 32 -1.66 -12.32 -15.34
N GLY A 33 -0.64 -11.47 -15.57
CA GLY A 33 -0.73 -10.40 -16.55
C GLY A 33 -1.71 -9.28 -16.18
N LEU A 34 -2.06 -9.12 -14.89
CA LEU A 34 -3.00 -8.10 -14.46
C LEU A 34 -2.31 -6.73 -14.41
N GLU A 35 -2.73 -5.83 -15.29
CA GLU A 35 -2.25 -4.45 -15.28
C GLU A 35 -2.67 -3.74 -13.97
N PRO A 36 -1.74 -3.09 -13.25
CA PRO A 36 -2.05 -2.48 -11.98
C PRO A 36 -2.83 -1.18 -12.17
N CYS A 37 -3.94 -1.05 -11.44
CA CYS A 37 -4.73 0.17 -11.39
C CYS A 37 -4.09 1.25 -10.49
N TYR A 38 -4.49 2.52 -10.62
CA TYR A 38 -4.01 3.62 -9.76
C TYR A 38 -4.21 3.35 -8.27
N LEU A 39 -5.42 2.94 -7.89
CA LEU A 39 -5.76 2.61 -6.51
C LEU A 39 -4.92 1.44 -5.98
N CYS A 40 -4.60 0.49 -6.86
CA CYS A 40 -3.79 -0.68 -6.56
C CYS A 40 -2.34 -0.26 -6.28
N ILE A 41 -1.78 0.66 -7.08
CA ILE A 41 -0.44 1.22 -6.85
C ILE A 41 -0.41 2.05 -5.57
N THR A 42 -1.41 2.92 -5.35
CA THR A 42 -1.50 3.70 -4.11
C THR A 42 -1.54 2.79 -2.88
N GLN A 43 -2.31 1.70 -2.90
CA GLN A 43 -2.31 0.69 -1.83
C GLN A 43 -0.93 0.04 -1.62
N ARG A 44 -0.24 -0.34 -2.70
CA ARG A 44 1.14 -0.88 -2.61
C ARG A 44 2.09 0.10 -1.94
N VAL A 45 1.99 1.40 -2.23
CA VAL A 45 2.79 2.44 -1.58
C VAL A 45 2.52 2.49 -0.07
N PHE A 46 1.25 2.44 0.37
CA PHE A 46 0.94 2.41 1.81
C PHE A 46 1.48 1.14 2.49
N VAL A 47 1.36 -0.03 1.85
CA VAL A 47 1.93 -1.28 2.38
C VAL A 47 3.46 -1.19 2.49
N ALA A 48 4.12 -0.60 1.49
CA ALA A 48 5.57 -0.37 1.51
C ALA A 48 5.99 0.58 2.64
N ILE A 49 5.26 1.71 2.82
CA ILE A 49 5.51 2.67 3.90
C ILE A 49 5.40 1.99 5.27
N VAL A 50 4.34 1.22 5.50
CA VAL A 50 4.15 0.46 6.76
C VAL A 50 5.31 -0.53 6.96
N GLY A 51 5.67 -1.29 5.92
CA GLY A 51 6.79 -2.24 5.98
C GLY A 51 8.11 -1.54 6.35
N ILE A 52 8.41 -0.39 5.75
CA ILE A 52 9.61 0.40 6.03
C ILE A 52 9.60 0.96 7.46
N ILE A 53 8.47 1.49 7.94
CA ILE A 53 8.32 1.99 9.32
C ILE A 53 8.66 0.87 10.33
N PHE A 54 8.10 -0.33 10.13
CA PHE A 54 8.34 -1.45 11.03
C PHE A 54 9.73 -2.09 10.84
N LEU A 55 10.32 -2.01 9.65
CA LEU A 55 11.72 -2.39 9.43
C LEU A 55 12.66 -1.50 10.25
N PHE A 56 12.45 -0.18 10.21
CA PHE A 56 13.19 0.76 11.05
C PHE A 56 12.94 0.52 12.54
N ALA A 57 11.71 0.23 12.95
CA ALA A 57 11.39 -0.11 14.33
C ALA A 57 12.16 -1.36 14.81
N ALA A 58 12.31 -2.38 13.95
CA ALA A 58 13.05 -3.61 14.25
C ALA A 58 14.57 -3.40 14.34
N ILE A 59 15.13 -2.48 13.54
CA ILE A 59 16.57 -2.14 13.56
C ILE A 59 16.88 -1.24 14.75
N HIS A 60 16.10 -0.17 14.95
CA HIS A 60 16.31 0.81 16.02
C HIS A 60 16.06 0.20 17.41
N ASN A 61 15.11 -0.73 17.52
CA ASN A 61 14.72 -1.38 18.78
C ASN A 61 14.55 -0.39 19.95
N PRO A 62 13.66 0.62 19.83
CA PRO A 62 13.60 1.71 20.78
C PRO A 62 12.94 1.31 22.11
N ASN A 63 13.11 2.19 23.10
CA ASN A 63 12.39 2.15 24.37
C ASN A 63 10.86 2.17 24.15
N PRO A 64 10.03 1.78 25.16
CA PRO A 64 8.58 1.63 25.00
C PRO A 64 7.86 2.85 24.42
N ARG A 65 8.33 4.08 24.68
CA ARG A 65 7.79 5.30 24.05
C ARG A 65 8.02 5.33 22.55
N GLY A 66 9.21 4.99 22.08
CA GLY A 66 9.52 4.91 20.65
C GLY A 66 8.74 3.80 19.95
N GLN A 67 8.51 2.67 20.61
CA GLN A 67 7.67 1.59 20.07
C GLN A 67 6.24 2.08 19.79
N LYS A 68 5.65 2.87 20.70
CA LYS A 68 4.34 3.49 20.50
C LYS A 68 4.32 4.48 19.33
N ILE A 69 5.41 5.23 19.12
CA ILE A 69 5.53 6.14 17.98
C ILE A 69 5.53 5.36 16.66
N TYR A 70 6.38 4.33 16.53
CA TYR A 70 6.39 3.48 15.34
C TYR A 70 5.04 2.79 15.10
N ALA A 71 4.38 2.29 16.16
CA ALA A 71 3.05 1.71 16.07
C ALA A 71 2.00 2.74 15.61
N GLY A 72 2.05 3.97 16.12
CA GLY A 72 1.17 5.05 15.69
C GLY A 72 1.37 5.44 14.22
N LEU A 73 2.62 5.59 13.78
CA LEU A 73 2.95 5.86 12.37
C LEU A 73 2.50 4.71 11.46
N GLY A 74 2.75 3.47 11.86
CA GLY A 74 2.30 2.28 11.14
C GLY A 74 0.77 2.20 11.05
N LEU A 75 0.06 2.54 12.14
CA LEU A 75 -1.40 2.60 12.16
C LEU A 75 -1.92 3.66 11.20
N LEU A 76 -1.34 4.87 11.19
CA LEU A 76 -1.73 5.92 10.24
C LEU A 76 -1.54 5.46 8.78
N GLY A 77 -0.43 4.80 8.48
CA GLY A 77 -0.19 4.22 7.15
C GLY A 77 -1.20 3.13 6.79
N ALA A 78 -1.51 2.23 7.73
CA ALA A 78 -2.47 1.15 7.52
C ALA A 78 -3.90 1.67 7.33
N VAL A 79 -4.32 2.69 8.10
CA VAL A 79 -5.62 3.36 7.94
C VAL A 79 -5.69 4.05 6.57
N GLY A 80 -4.62 4.74 6.16
CA GLY A 80 -4.52 5.32 4.82
C GLY A 80 -4.69 4.28 3.72
N GLY A 81 -3.93 3.18 3.75
CA GLY A 81 -4.07 2.09 2.78
C GLY A 81 -5.46 1.44 2.79
N SER A 82 -6.06 1.27 3.98
CA SER A 82 -7.40 0.70 4.15
C SER A 82 -8.47 1.58 3.50
N TYR A 83 -8.33 2.91 3.57
CA TYR A 83 -9.24 3.83 2.89
C TYR A 83 -9.25 3.62 1.36
N PHE A 84 -8.07 3.51 0.74
CA PHE A 84 -7.98 3.26 -0.70
C PHE A 84 -8.49 1.86 -1.09
N SER A 85 -8.25 0.86 -0.26
CA SER A 85 -8.79 -0.50 -0.46
C SER A 85 -10.31 -0.52 -0.37
N ALA A 86 -10.89 0.14 0.63
CA ALA A 86 -12.34 0.29 0.77
C ALA A 86 -12.96 1.06 -0.42
N LYS A 87 -12.28 2.10 -0.91
CA LYS A 87 -12.69 2.82 -2.12
C LYS A 87 -12.66 1.91 -3.36
N GLN A 88 -11.60 1.10 -3.53
CA GLN A 88 -11.55 0.14 -4.63
C GLN A 88 -12.68 -0.89 -4.55
N LEU A 89 -12.96 -1.42 -3.36
CA LEU A 89 -14.06 -2.36 -3.17
C LEU A 89 -15.42 -1.72 -3.48
N TRP A 90 -15.62 -0.45 -3.08
CA TRP A 90 -16.82 0.29 -3.44
C TRP A 90 -16.98 0.42 -4.96
N LEU A 91 -15.91 0.83 -5.67
CA LEU A 91 -15.91 0.95 -7.14
C LEU A 91 -16.19 -0.39 -7.84
N GLN A 92 -15.66 -1.49 -7.32
CA GLN A 92 -15.88 -2.83 -7.88
C GLN A 92 -17.31 -3.35 -7.65
N ASN A 93 -18.05 -2.76 -6.70
CA ASN A 93 -19.42 -3.16 -6.38
C ASN A 93 -20.46 -2.27 -7.09
N LEU A 94 -20.05 -1.36 -7.97
CA LEU A 94 -20.98 -0.61 -8.82
C LEU A 94 -21.60 -1.54 -9.88
N PRO A 95 -22.81 -1.22 -10.38
CA PRO A 95 -23.40 -1.90 -11.53
C PRO A 95 -22.45 -1.84 -12.73
N GLU A 96 -22.44 -2.89 -13.57
CA GLU A 96 -21.50 -3.04 -14.70
C GLU A 96 -21.42 -1.79 -15.60
N ASP A 97 -22.54 -1.13 -15.84
CA ASP A 97 -22.63 0.09 -16.65
C ASP A 97 -21.92 1.32 -16.05
N ASN A 98 -21.61 1.28 -14.75
CA ASN A 98 -21.04 2.39 -13.99
C ASN A 98 -19.67 2.08 -13.40
N ILE A 99 -19.07 0.92 -13.69
CA ILE A 99 -17.71 0.60 -13.25
C ILE A 99 -16.76 1.50 -14.06
N PRO A 100 -16.11 2.49 -13.45
CA PRO A 100 -15.18 3.33 -14.19
C PRO A 100 -14.03 2.45 -14.65
N THR A 101 -13.59 2.64 -15.89
CA THR A 101 -12.35 2.04 -16.36
C THR A 101 -11.27 2.47 -15.37
N CYS A 102 -10.60 1.49 -14.75
CA CYS A 102 -9.34 1.76 -14.07
C CYS A 102 -8.47 2.41 -15.14
N GLY A 103 -8.24 3.73 -15.04
CA GLY A 103 -7.79 4.56 -16.16
C GLY A 103 -6.45 4.12 -16.76
N PRO A 104 -5.90 4.87 -17.72
CA PRO A 104 -4.73 4.45 -18.50
C PRO A 104 -3.59 3.85 -17.65
N PRO A 105 -2.84 2.86 -18.15
CA PRO A 105 -1.79 2.20 -17.39
C PRO A 105 -0.87 3.20 -16.68
N VAL A 106 -0.47 2.91 -15.44
CA VAL A 106 0.35 3.83 -14.64
C VAL A 106 1.62 4.26 -15.38
N ASP A 107 2.24 3.34 -16.13
CA ASP A 107 3.45 3.61 -16.91
C ASP A 107 3.20 4.69 -17.97
N TYR A 108 2.03 4.67 -18.63
CA TYR A 108 1.62 5.70 -19.57
C TYR A 108 1.42 7.06 -18.89
N LEU A 109 0.96 7.10 -17.64
CA LEU A 109 0.81 8.38 -16.91
C LEU A 109 2.15 9.03 -16.62
N PHE A 110 3.14 8.25 -16.20
CA PHE A 110 4.47 8.78 -15.92
C PHE A 110 5.19 9.22 -17.21
N ASP A 111 4.85 8.63 -18.35
CA ASP A 111 5.38 9.03 -19.66
C ASP A 111 4.76 10.33 -20.21
N VAL A 112 3.47 10.57 -19.92
CA VAL A 112 2.71 11.66 -20.56
C VAL A 112 2.49 12.86 -19.64
N PHE A 113 2.39 12.66 -18.32
CA PHE A 113 2.07 13.70 -17.36
C PHE A 113 3.23 13.98 -16.39
N PRO A 114 3.41 15.24 -15.94
CA PRO A 114 4.40 15.55 -14.92
C PRO A 114 4.08 14.82 -13.60
N ALA A 115 5.12 14.41 -12.87
CA ALA A 115 4.99 13.59 -11.66
C ALA A 115 4.02 14.18 -10.60
N SER A 116 3.88 15.51 -10.53
CA SER A 116 2.92 16.17 -9.63
C SER A 116 1.45 15.89 -9.99
N GLU A 117 1.13 15.80 -11.28
CA GLU A 117 -0.21 15.47 -11.75
C GLU A 117 -0.51 13.99 -11.54
N VAL A 118 0.47 13.13 -11.80
CA VAL A 118 0.36 11.68 -11.52
C VAL A 118 0.10 11.43 -10.04
N ILE A 119 0.82 12.10 -9.14
CA ILE A 119 0.57 12.02 -7.69
C ILE A 119 -0.85 12.48 -7.35
N THR A 120 -1.33 13.55 -7.98
CA THR A 120 -2.69 14.06 -7.74
C THR A 120 -3.76 13.08 -8.22
N MET A 121 -3.56 12.47 -9.38
CA MET A 121 -4.44 11.42 -9.93
C MET A 121 -4.41 10.16 -9.05
N LEU A 122 -3.24 9.73 -8.58
CA LEU A 122 -3.06 8.61 -7.65
C LEU A 122 -3.78 8.84 -6.30
N ILE A 123 -3.78 10.08 -5.81
CA ILE A 123 -4.47 10.46 -4.55
C ILE A 123 -5.98 10.57 -4.75
N ARG A 124 -6.43 11.11 -5.90
CA ARG A 124 -7.86 11.17 -6.23
C ARG A 124 -8.43 9.77 -6.42
N GLY A 125 -7.66 8.85 -7.00
CA GLY A 125 -8.05 7.46 -7.15
C GLY A 125 -9.26 7.29 -8.08
N ASP A 126 -9.44 8.17 -9.04
CA ASP A 126 -10.31 8.01 -10.20
C ASP A 126 -9.47 8.14 -11.49
N GLY A 127 -9.91 7.46 -12.55
CA GLY A 127 -9.26 7.46 -13.86
C GLY A 127 -9.92 8.42 -14.85
N ASN A 128 -10.51 9.52 -14.38
CA ASN A 128 -11.27 10.48 -15.17
C ASN A 128 -10.77 11.92 -14.98
#